data_AF-A0AAV6KEA1-F1
#
_entry.id   AF-A0AAV6KEA1-F1
#
_cell.length_a   1.000
_cell.length_b   1.000
_cell.length_c   1.000
_cell.angle_alpha   90.00
_cell.angle_beta   90.00
_cell.angle_gamma   90.00
#
_symmetry.space_group_name_H-M   'P 1'
#
loop_
_entity.id
_entity.type
_entity.pdbx_description
1 polymer ?
#
loop_
_entity_poly.entity_id
_entity_poly.type
_entity_poly.pdbx_seq_one_letter_code
_entity_poly.pdbx_strand_id
1 'polypeptide(L)'
;MAEEEVVVKSFKDLGLCDQLLEACDNLGWKQPSKIQVEAIPHGLEGKDLIGLAQTGSGKTGAFALPILQALLETPQAFFACVLSPTRELAIQIAEQFEALGSGIGLKCAVLVGGVDHVQQSIALGKRPHIVVATPGRLEDHLSNTKGFSLRTLKYLLCCDLLVLR
;
A
#
# COMPACT_ATOMS: atom_id res chain seq x y z
N MET A 1 32.97 20.11 -8.29
CA MET A 1 31.81 19.23 -8.06
C MET A 1 31.13 19.78 -6.83
N ALA A 2 29.98 20.42 -6.99
CA ALA A 2 29.26 20.98 -5.86
C ALA A 2 28.65 19.82 -5.06
N GLU A 3 28.99 19.71 -3.79
CA GLU A 3 28.25 18.87 -2.84
C GLU A 3 26.85 19.48 -2.72
N GLU A 4 25.83 18.82 -3.27
CA GLU A 4 24.44 19.20 -3.00
C GLU A 4 24.19 19.03 -1.50
N GLU A 5 23.91 20.12 -0.79
CA GLU A 5 23.43 20.08 0.58
C GLU A 5 22.18 19.19 0.64
N VAL A 6 22.29 18.06 1.32
CA VAL A 6 21.16 17.16 1.55
C VAL A 6 20.24 17.83 2.55
N VAL A 7 19.28 18.62 2.05
CA VAL A 7 18.17 19.12 2.85
C VAL A 7 17.44 17.90 3.41
N VAL A 8 17.55 17.71 4.73
CA VAL A 8 16.83 16.63 5.45
C VAL A 8 15.35 16.94 5.35
N LYS A 9 14.66 16.30 4.41
CA LYS A 9 13.21 16.47 4.24
C LYS A 9 12.48 15.70 5.33
N SER A 10 11.52 16.34 5.99
CA SER A 10 10.55 15.68 6.86
C SER A 10 9.42 15.05 6.02
N PHE A 11 8.61 14.16 6.61
CA PHE A 11 7.41 13.65 5.95
C PHE A 11 6.41 14.77 5.59
N LYS A 12 6.37 15.85 6.36
CA LYS A 12 5.55 17.04 6.07
C LYS A 12 6.01 17.75 4.81
N ASP A 13 7.33 17.83 4.60
CA ASP A 13 7.90 18.43 3.39
C ASP A 13 7.63 17.59 2.13
N LEU A 14 7.21 16.33 2.29
CA LEU A 14 6.79 15.46 1.19
C LEU A 14 5.32 15.64 0.80
N GLY A 15 4.56 16.50 1.49
CA GLY A 15 3.17 16.84 1.15
C GLY A 15 2.11 15.91 1.76
N LEU A 16 2.44 15.15 2.80
CA LEU A 16 1.47 14.28 3.49
C LEU A 16 0.55 15.06 4.43
N CYS A 17 -0.72 14.65 4.51
CA CYS A 17 -1.71 15.21 5.43
C CYS A 17 -1.43 14.83 6.90
N ASP A 18 -1.99 15.62 7.82
CA ASP A 18 -1.74 15.49 9.26
C ASP A 18 -2.06 14.09 9.80
N GLN A 19 -3.11 13.42 9.32
CA GLN A 19 -3.44 12.05 9.77
C GLN A 19 -2.33 11.04 9.42
N LEU A 20 -1.68 11.18 8.27
CA LEU A 20 -0.58 10.30 7.87
C LEU A 20 0.73 10.69 8.54
N LEU A 21 0.93 11.97 8.86
CA LEU A 21 2.06 12.41 9.69
C LEU A 21 1.99 11.81 11.09
N GLU A 22 0.81 11.84 11.72
CA GLU A 22 0.57 11.21 13.02
C GLU A 22 0.81 9.69 12.96
N ALA A 23 0.35 9.03 11.89
CA ALA A 23 0.62 7.61 11.69
C ALA A 23 2.11 7.29 11.59
N CYS A 24 2.88 8.08 10.81
CA CYS A 24 4.34 7.95 10.74
C CYS A 24 4.98 8.13 12.13
N ASP A 25 4.56 9.15 12.89
CA ASP A 25 5.11 9.41 14.23
C ASP A 25 4.81 8.29 15.23
N ASN A 26 3.60 7.73 15.21
CA ASN A 26 3.19 6.61 16.04
C ASN A 26 3.98 5.33 15.74
N LEU A 27 4.42 5.15 14.49
CA LEU A 27 5.32 4.07 14.08
C LEU A 27 6.80 4.38 14.33
N GLY A 28 7.11 5.55 14.89
CA GLY A 28 8.48 5.99 15.15
C GLY A 28 9.26 6.39 13.90
N TRP A 29 8.58 6.67 12.78
CA TRP A 29 9.20 7.08 11.52
C TRP A 29 9.57 8.57 11.58
N LYS A 30 10.73 8.87 12.17
CA LYS A 30 11.18 10.26 12.40
C LYS A 30 11.64 10.98 11.14
N GLN A 31 12.23 10.26 10.19
CA GLN A 31 12.68 10.82 8.93
C GLN A 31 12.36 9.86 7.79
N PRO A 32 11.95 10.37 6.61
CA PRO A 32 11.72 9.55 5.44
C PRO A 32 13.03 8.95 4.93
N SER A 33 12.97 7.72 4.45
CA SER A 33 14.10 7.09 3.76
C SER A 33 14.32 7.72 2.37
N LYS A 34 15.49 7.46 1.76
CA LYS A 34 15.82 7.99 0.41
C LYS A 34 14.74 7.65 -0.63
N ILE A 35 14.30 6.39 -0.68
CA ILE A 35 13.26 5.97 -1.62
C ILE A 35 11.91 6.62 -1.32
N GLN A 36 11.61 6.94 -0.07
CA GLN A 36 10.39 7.66 0.31
C GLN A 36 10.45 9.14 -0.13
N VAL A 37 11.60 9.79 0.07
CA VAL A 37 11.84 11.17 -0.40
C VAL A 37 11.68 11.29 -1.92
N GLU A 38 12.16 10.29 -2.65
CA GLU A 38 12.10 10.25 -4.12
C GLU A 38 10.70 9.87 -4.63
N ALA A 39 10.06 8.87 -4.03
CA ALA A 39 8.82 8.29 -4.58
C ALA A 39 7.55 8.98 -4.11
N ILE A 40 7.45 9.43 -2.85
CA ILE A 40 6.20 9.93 -2.27
C ILE A 40 5.65 11.13 -3.06
N PRO A 41 6.44 12.19 -3.35
CA PRO A 41 5.91 13.35 -4.07
C PRO A 41 5.33 12.98 -5.44
N HIS A 42 5.99 12.10 -6.19
CA HIS A 42 5.49 11.63 -7.47
C HIS A 42 4.26 10.73 -7.35
N GLY A 43 4.18 9.92 -6.29
CA GLY A 43 2.99 9.12 -5.99
C GLY A 43 1.77 9.98 -5.64
N LEU A 44 1.98 11.10 -4.94
CA LEU A 44 0.93 12.08 -4.63
C LEU A 44 0.44 12.82 -5.88
N GLU A 45 1.29 13.02 -6.87
CA GLU A 45 0.92 13.54 -8.18
C GLU A 45 0.16 12.50 -9.05
N GLY A 46 0.00 11.27 -8.57
CA GLY A 46 -0.65 10.18 -9.30
C GLY A 46 0.19 9.60 -10.45
N LYS A 47 1.51 9.77 -10.41
CA LYS A 47 2.43 9.21 -11.43
C LYS A 47 2.70 7.72 -11.18
N ASP A 48 2.97 6.99 -12.25
CA ASP A 48 3.46 5.61 -12.19
C ASP A 48 4.93 5.58 -11.72
N LEU A 49 5.28 4.63 -10.84
CA LEU A 49 6.57 4.63 -10.15
C LEU A 49 7.28 3.27 -10.21
N ILE A 50 8.45 3.17 -10.83
CA ILE A 50 9.27 1.96 -10.70
C ILE A 50 10.31 2.18 -9.60
N GLY A 51 10.09 1.55 -8.44
CA GLY A 51 11.00 1.63 -7.30
C GLY A 51 11.95 0.44 -7.21
N LEU A 52 13.23 0.66 -7.51
CA LEU A 52 14.30 -0.33 -7.34
C LEU A 52 15.08 -0.01 -6.06
N ALA A 53 14.89 -0.81 -5.00
CA ALA A 53 15.67 -0.68 -3.78
C ALA A 53 15.79 -2.02 -3.06
N GLN A 54 16.73 -2.13 -2.13
CA GLN A 54 16.92 -3.34 -1.30
C GLN A 54 15.79 -3.51 -0.28
N THR A 55 15.61 -4.70 0.28
CA THR A 55 14.69 -4.93 1.41
C THR A 55 15.09 -4.06 2.60
N GLY A 56 14.11 -3.58 3.37
CA GLY A 56 14.36 -2.68 4.51
C GLY A 56 14.60 -1.21 4.15
N SER A 57 14.61 -0.84 2.87
CA SER A 57 14.78 0.55 2.42
C SER A 57 13.56 1.45 2.64
N GLY A 58 12.42 0.92 3.10
CA GLY A 58 11.18 1.68 3.30
C GLY A 58 10.25 1.75 2.08
N LYS A 59 10.48 0.91 1.05
CA LYS A 59 9.65 0.82 -0.17
C LYS A 59 8.14 0.75 0.13
N THR A 60 7.73 -0.12 1.05
CA THR A 60 6.30 -0.30 1.38
C THR A 60 5.65 1.01 1.81
N GLY A 61 6.30 1.78 2.69
CA GLY A 61 5.83 3.10 3.10
C GLY A 61 5.83 4.11 1.95
N ALA A 62 6.82 4.04 1.06
CA ALA A 62 6.94 4.92 -0.11
C ALA A 62 5.73 4.83 -1.06
N PHE A 63 5.06 3.65 -1.11
CA PHE A 63 3.85 3.45 -1.91
C PHE A 63 2.56 3.51 -1.08
N ALA A 64 2.58 3.00 0.16
CA ALA A 64 1.41 2.99 1.02
C ALA A 64 0.96 4.41 1.37
N LEU A 65 1.89 5.33 1.67
CA LEU A 65 1.54 6.69 2.06
C LEU A 65 0.77 7.45 0.96
N PRO A 66 1.21 7.47 -0.32
CA PRO A 66 0.41 8.06 -1.39
C PRO A 66 -0.95 7.40 -1.60
N ILE A 67 -1.02 6.07 -1.52
CA ILE A 67 -2.29 5.33 -1.68
C ILE A 67 -3.27 5.71 -0.55
N LEU A 68 -2.80 5.80 0.69
CA LEU A 68 -3.63 6.18 1.83
C LEU A 68 -4.07 7.64 1.76
N GLN A 69 -3.22 8.54 1.25
CA GLN A 69 -3.60 9.93 1.01
C GLN A 69 -4.76 10.03 0.01
N ALA A 70 -4.62 9.37 -1.16
CA ALA A 70 -5.67 9.35 -2.17
C ALA A 70 -6.96 8.68 -1.67
N LEU A 71 -6.84 7.65 -0.82
CA LEU A 71 -7.99 7.01 -0.17
C LEU A 71 -8.72 7.95 0.80
N LEU A 72 -8.00 8.79 1.54
CA LEU A 72 -8.60 9.79 2.44
C LEU A 72 -9.40 10.84 1.67
N GLU A 73 -8.90 11.26 0.51
CA GLU A 73 -9.58 12.21 -0.37
C GLU A 73 -10.80 11.59 -1.05
N THR A 74 -10.71 10.32 -1.45
CA THR A 74 -11.76 9.60 -2.16
C THR A 74 -12.05 8.22 -1.56
N PRO A 75 -12.71 8.15 -0.38
CA PRO A 75 -12.94 6.88 0.31
C PRO A 75 -13.77 5.89 -0.52
N GLN A 76 -13.19 4.72 -0.78
CA GLN A 76 -13.85 3.68 -1.57
C GLN A 76 -13.37 2.28 -1.13
N ALA A 77 -14.26 1.30 -1.23
CA ALA A 77 -13.88 -0.10 -1.15
C ALA A 77 -13.06 -0.52 -2.39
N PHE A 78 -12.21 -1.53 -2.21
CA PHE A 78 -11.34 -2.11 -3.25
C PHE A 78 -10.55 -1.02 -3.99
N PHE A 79 -9.97 -0.10 -3.23
CA PHE A 79 -9.24 1.06 -3.73
C PHE A 79 -7.87 0.67 -4.29
N ALA A 80 -7.15 -0.20 -3.57
CA ALA A 80 -5.85 -0.69 -4.00
C ALA A 80 -5.73 -2.21 -3.87
N CYS A 81 -4.90 -2.79 -4.73
CA CYS A 81 -4.57 -4.20 -4.74
C CYS A 81 -3.05 -4.32 -4.76
N VAL A 82 -2.51 -5.13 -3.86
CA VAL A 82 -1.08 -5.40 -3.78
C VAL A 82 -0.82 -6.87 -4.08
N LEU A 83 -0.05 -7.15 -5.12
CA LEU A 83 0.41 -8.49 -5.48
C LEU A 83 1.77 -8.76 -4.84
N SER A 84 1.83 -9.87 -4.11
CA SER A 84 3.04 -10.33 -3.43
C SER A 84 3.39 -11.76 -3.87
N PRO A 85 4.69 -12.09 -4.07
CA PRO A 85 5.10 -13.43 -4.48
C PRO A 85 4.88 -14.50 -3.42
N THR A 86 4.88 -14.14 -2.13
CA THR A 86 4.79 -15.09 -1.02
C THR A 86 3.69 -14.72 -0.03
N ARG A 87 3.26 -15.69 0.77
CA ARG A 87 2.19 -15.50 1.76
C ARG A 87 2.67 -14.60 2.90
N GLU A 88 3.90 -14.83 3.33
CA GLU A 88 4.56 -14.14 4.43
C GLU A 88 4.73 -12.66 4.10
N LEU A 89 5.17 -12.36 2.88
CA LEU A 89 5.32 -10.98 2.42
C LEU A 89 3.95 -10.29 2.25
N ALA A 90 2.93 -11.01 1.78
CA ALA A 90 1.57 -10.47 1.71
C ALA A 90 1.04 -10.05 3.11
N ILE A 91 1.26 -10.89 4.12
CA ILE A 91 0.88 -10.61 5.51
C ILE A 91 1.65 -9.39 6.03
N GLN A 92 2.96 -9.36 5.87
CA GLN A 92 3.81 -8.23 6.31
C GLN A 92 3.39 -6.91 5.66
N ILE A 93 3.06 -6.92 4.38
CA ILE A 93 2.59 -5.72 3.69
C ILE A 93 1.24 -5.27 4.25
N ALA A 94 0.30 -6.20 4.46
CA ALA A 94 -1.00 -5.86 5.02
C ALA A 94 -0.87 -5.26 6.43
N GLU A 95 -0.02 -5.83 7.29
CA GLU A 95 0.29 -5.28 8.62
C GLU A 95 0.86 -3.86 8.53
N GLN A 96 1.74 -3.56 7.56
CA GLN A 96 2.24 -2.20 7.35
C GLN A 96 1.14 -1.22 6.91
N PHE A 97 0.26 -1.64 6.00
CA PHE A 97 -0.89 -0.84 5.61
C PHE A 97 -1.82 -0.58 6.80
N GLU A 98 -2.16 -1.62 7.56
CA GLU A 98 -3.02 -1.52 8.75
C GLU A 98 -2.40 -0.61 9.82
N ALA A 99 -1.10 -0.72 10.05
CA ALA A 99 -0.36 0.11 11.00
C ALA A 99 -0.44 1.60 10.60
N LEU A 100 -0.14 1.92 9.34
CA LEU A 100 -0.24 3.28 8.79
C LEU A 100 -1.68 3.79 8.74
N GLY A 101 -2.64 2.91 8.49
CA GLY A 101 -4.05 3.24 8.32
C GLY A 101 -4.90 3.14 9.58
N SER A 102 -4.30 2.79 10.72
CA SER A 102 -5.01 2.50 11.97
C SER A 102 -5.85 3.68 12.46
N GLY A 103 -5.31 4.90 12.38
CA GLY A 103 -5.99 6.14 12.77
C GLY A 103 -7.11 6.59 11.83
N ILE A 104 -7.21 6.00 10.63
CA ILE A 104 -8.17 6.41 9.59
C ILE A 104 -9.22 5.33 9.26
N GLY A 105 -9.29 4.28 10.07
CA GLY A 105 -10.26 3.19 9.89
C GLY A 105 -10.00 2.33 8.65
N LEU A 106 -8.73 2.18 8.25
CA LEU A 106 -8.35 1.36 7.11
C LEU A 106 -8.79 -0.10 7.32
N LYS A 107 -9.23 -0.75 6.23
CA LYS A 107 -9.59 -2.16 6.21
C LYS A 107 -8.78 -2.85 5.13
N CYS A 108 -8.02 -3.87 5.52
CA CYS A 108 -7.28 -4.72 4.61
C CYS A 108 -7.92 -6.12 4.55
N ALA A 109 -7.71 -6.82 3.44
CA ALA A 109 -7.94 -8.26 3.35
C ALA A 109 -6.72 -8.92 2.72
N VAL A 110 -6.27 -10.02 3.33
CA VAL A 110 -5.15 -10.82 2.85
C VAL A 110 -5.68 -12.06 2.14
N LEU A 111 -5.33 -12.21 0.85
CA LEU A 111 -5.74 -13.35 0.03
C LEU A 111 -4.53 -14.23 -0.29
N VAL A 112 -4.38 -15.33 0.45
CA VAL A 112 -3.26 -16.25 0.31
C VAL A 112 -3.72 -17.71 0.32
N GLY A 113 -2.98 -18.56 -0.38
CA GLY A 113 -3.22 -20.01 -0.36
C GLY A 113 -3.01 -20.61 1.05
N GLY A 114 -3.52 -21.82 1.28
CA GLY A 114 -3.39 -22.51 2.56
C GLY A 114 -4.19 -21.89 3.72
N VAL A 115 -5.07 -20.94 3.44
CA VAL A 115 -6.07 -20.39 4.36
C VAL A 115 -7.46 -20.70 3.79
N ASP A 116 -8.45 -20.88 4.65
CA ASP A 116 -9.80 -21.24 4.23
C ASP A 116 -10.41 -20.20 3.25
N HIS A 117 -11.07 -20.69 2.20
CA HIS A 117 -11.65 -19.84 1.16
C HIS A 117 -12.89 -19.10 1.67
N VAL A 118 -13.69 -19.72 2.52
CA VAL A 118 -14.91 -19.10 3.08
C VAL A 118 -14.53 -17.93 3.99
N GLN A 119 -13.51 -18.08 4.84
CA GLN A 119 -12.98 -17.00 5.67
C GLN A 119 -12.52 -15.79 4.84
N GLN A 120 -11.77 -16.02 3.75
CA GLN A 120 -11.34 -14.96 2.85
C GLN A 120 -12.54 -14.32 2.11
N SER A 121 -13.53 -15.12 1.71
CA SER A 121 -14.76 -14.62 1.09
C SER A 121 -15.56 -13.72 2.04
N ILE A 122 -15.64 -14.08 3.33
CA ILE A 122 -16.26 -13.26 4.37
C ILE A 122 -15.48 -11.95 4.55
N ALA A 123 -14.15 -12.00 4.55
CA ALA A 123 -13.31 -10.79 4.63
C ALA A 123 -13.55 -9.85 3.44
N LEU A 124 -13.64 -10.39 2.22
CA LEU A 124 -14.00 -9.62 1.02
C LEU A 124 -15.42 -9.03 1.11
N GLY A 125 -16.37 -9.75 1.70
CA GLY A 125 -17.72 -9.28 1.96
C GLY A 125 -17.79 -8.05 2.87
N LYS A 126 -16.77 -7.83 3.72
CA LYS A 126 -16.64 -6.60 4.54
C LYS A 126 -16.19 -5.37 3.75
N ARG A 127 -15.97 -5.51 2.43
CA ARG A 127 -15.59 -4.45 1.49
C ARG A 127 -14.32 -3.70 1.95
N PRO A 128 -13.16 -4.39 2.06
CA PRO A 128 -11.90 -3.78 2.45
C PRO A 128 -11.48 -2.67 1.47
N HIS A 129 -10.70 -1.70 1.94
CA HIS A 129 -10.12 -0.67 1.09
C HIS A 129 -8.91 -1.23 0.32
N ILE A 130 -8.08 -2.06 0.97
CA ILE A 130 -6.86 -2.63 0.40
C ILE A 130 -6.98 -4.15 0.35
N VAL A 131 -6.64 -4.74 -0.78
CA VAL A 131 -6.52 -6.20 -0.95
C VAL A 131 -5.05 -6.55 -1.16
N VAL A 132 -4.45 -7.33 -0.28
CA VAL A 132 -3.07 -7.82 -0.43
C VAL A 132 -3.12 -9.31 -0.73
N ALA A 133 -2.54 -9.75 -1.84
CA ALA A 133 -2.80 -11.09 -2.35
C ALA A 133 -1.59 -11.74 -3.01
N THR A 134 -1.52 -13.08 -2.97
CA THR A 134 -0.71 -13.83 -3.93
C THR A 134 -1.49 -13.99 -5.25
N PRO A 135 -0.83 -13.96 -6.42
CA PRO A 135 -1.51 -13.93 -7.71
C PRO A 135 -2.54 -15.05 -7.91
N GLY A 136 -2.16 -16.30 -7.64
CA GLY A 136 -3.05 -17.45 -7.84
C GLY A 136 -4.27 -17.42 -6.90
N ARG A 137 -4.13 -16.89 -5.67
CA ARG A 137 -5.28 -16.81 -4.75
C ARG A 137 -6.20 -15.65 -5.10
N LEU A 138 -5.65 -14.55 -5.63
CA LEU A 138 -6.48 -13.46 -6.15
C LEU A 138 -7.33 -13.94 -7.33
N GLU A 139 -6.73 -14.67 -8.28
CA GLU A 139 -7.42 -15.24 -9.43
C GLU A 139 -8.56 -16.18 -9.02
N ASP A 140 -8.30 -17.06 -8.04
CA ASP A 140 -9.30 -17.96 -7.45
C ASP A 140 -10.50 -17.18 -6.92
N HIS A 141 -10.26 -16.13 -6.11
CA HIS A 141 -11.35 -15.29 -5.61
C HIS A 141 -12.08 -14.51 -6.71
N LEU A 142 -11.37 -13.96 -7.70
CA LEU A 142 -11.98 -13.26 -8.84
C LEU A 142 -12.91 -14.17 -9.65
N SER A 143 -12.59 -15.46 -9.73
CA SER A 143 -13.35 -16.45 -10.50
C SER A 143 -14.49 -17.05 -9.68
N ASN A 144 -14.27 -17.32 -8.39
CA ASN A 144 -15.13 -18.18 -7.58
C ASN A 144 -15.87 -17.45 -6.46
N THR A 145 -15.56 -16.19 -6.17
CA THR A 145 -16.24 -15.41 -5.12
C THR A 145 -17.30 -14.49 -5.70
N LYS A 146 -18.56 -14.86 -5.53
CA LYS A 146 -19.71 -14.09 -6.04
C LYS A 146 -19.70 -12.66 -5.50
N GLY A 147 -19.75 -11.69 -6.40
CA GLY A 147 -19.82 -10.26 -6.06
C GLY A 147 -18.47 -9.60 -5.76
N PHE A 148 -17.37 -10.35 -5.77
CA PHE A 148 -16.03 -9.77 -5.72
C PHE A 148 -15.55 -9.39 -7.13
N SER A 149 -15.05 -8.16 -7.29
CA SER A 149 -14.41 -7.71 -8.51
C SER A 149 -13.50 -6.51 -8.21
N LEU A 150 -12.46 -6.32 -9.02
CA LEU A 150 -11.54 -5.18 -8.92
C LEU A 150 -11.82 -4.10 -9.99
N ARG A 151 -13.07 -3.97 -10.47
CA ARG A 151 -13.40 -2.99 -11.54
C ARG A 151 -13.19 -1.53 -11.13
N THR A 152 -13.31 -1.24 -9.84
CA THR A 152 -13.21 0.12 -9.29
C THR A 152 -11.84 0.42 -8.71
N LEU A 153 -10.86 -0.44 -8.98
CA LEU A 153 -9.49 -0.33 -8.49
C LEU A 153 -8.83 0.96 -9.01
N LYS A 154 -8.15 1.68 -8.12
CA LYS A 154 -7.38 2.89 -8.43
C LYS A 154 -5.88 2.64 -8.45
N TYR A 155 -5.41 1.70 -7.64
CA TYR A 155 -3.98 1.39 -7.52
C TYR A 155 -3.72 -0.11 -7.58
N LEU A 156 -2.69 -0.51 -8.33
CA LEU A 156 -2.12 -1.85 -8.37
C LEU A 156 -0.62 -1.83 -8.03
N LEU A 157 -0.24 -2.38 -6.89
CA LEU A 157 1.15 -2.52 -6.49
C LEU A 157 1.64 -3.94 -6.76
N CYS A 158 2.72 -4.10 -7.52
CA CYS A 158 3.38 -5.39 -7.72
C CYS A 158 4.73 -5.37 -7.01
N CYS A 159 4.93 -6.26 -6.03
CA CYS A 159 6.24 -6.40 -5.40
C CYS A 159 7.29 -6.82 -6.45
N ASP A 160 8.38 -6.03 -6.52
CA ASP A 160 9.60 -6.20 -7.33
C ASP A 160 9.58 -5.82 -8.83
N LEU A 161 8.44 -5.41 -9.40
CA LEU A 161 8.40 -4.74 -10.70
C LEU A 161 7.10 -3.93 -10.79
N LEU A 162 7.19 -2.61 -10.96
CA LEU A 162 5.98 -1.80 -11.00
C LEU A 162 5.47 -1.63 -12.44
N VAL A 163 4.18 -1.91 -12.62
CA VAL A 163 3.38 -1.47 -13.76
C VAL A 163 2.07 -0.98 -13.17
N LEU A 164 1.74 0.29 -13.37
CA LEU A 164 0.44 0.88 -13.06
C LEU A 164 -0.24 1.29 -14.38
N ARG A 165 -1.56 1.28 -14.38
CA ARG A 165 -2.44 1.63 -15.51
C ARG A 165 -3.43 2.68 -15.05
#